data_AF-A0A812VZS9-F1
#
_entry.id   AF-A0A812VZS9-F1
#
_cell.length_a   1.000
_cell.length_b   1.000
_cell.length_c   1.000
_cell.angle_alpha   90.00
_cell.angle_beta   90.00
_cell.angle_gamma   90.00
#
_symmetry.space_group_name_H-M   'P 1'
#
loop_
_entity.id
_entity.type
_entity.pdbx_description
1 polymer ?
#
loop_
_entity_poly.entity_id
_entity_poly.type
_entity_poly.pdbx_seq_one_letter_code
_entity_poly.pdbx_strand_id
1 'polypeptide(L)'
;SSSAAVGHQIRFDSNLSEKTRILFVTEGILLRRLESDPEVSEFDVIIVDEVHERHLVVDFVLGILNEVARHRRPDLKLVLMSATLQKDLFIRYFDLPPEAVV
;
A
#
# COMPACT_ATOMS: atom_id res chain seq x y z
N SER A 1 -25.31 -7.91 -10.45
CA SER A 1 -25.20 -7.89 -8.97
C SER A 1 -23.91 -8.59 -8.54
N SER A 2 -22.73 -8.03 -8.83
CA SER A 2 -21.47 -8.64 -8.36
C SER A 2 -21.21 -8.22 -6.92
N SER A 3 -21.63 -9.08 -6.00
CA SER A 3 -21.51 -8.93 -4.55
C SER A 3 -20.16 -9.47 -4.04
N ALA A 4 -19.05 -9.04 -4.63
CA ALA A 4 -17.74 -9.57 -4.28
C ALA A 4 -17.08 -8.75 -3.15
N ALA A 5 -16.62 -9.43 -2.10
CA ALA A 5 -15.83 -8.82 -1.03
C ALA A 5 -14.42 -8.42 -1.50
N VAL A 6 -14.00 -8.92 -2.66
CA VAL A 6 -12.72 -8.62 -3.29
C VAL A 6 -13.02 -7.89 -4.60
N GLY A 7 -12.33 -6.77 -4.81
CA GLY A 7 -12.40 -6.00 -6.04
C GLY A 7 -11.03 -5.61 -6.55
N HIS A 8 -10.99 -5.08 -7.75
CA HIS A 8 -9.80 -4.50 -8.36
C HIS A 8 -10.12 -3.15 -9.00
N GLN A 9 -9.09 -2.32 -9.12
CA GLN A 9 -9.12 -1.09 -9.89
C GLN A 9 -7.78 -0.94 -10.61
N ILE A 10 -7.83 -1.08 -11.93
CA ILE A 10 -6.70 -0.89 -12.82
C ILE A 10 -7.06 0.19 -13.84
N ARG A 11 -6.13 0.53 -14.73
CA ARG A 11 -6.41 1.52 -15.77
C ARG A 11 -7.50 0.99 -16.70
N PHE A 12 -8.60 1.74 -16.81
CA PHE A 12 -9.76 1.45 -17.66
C PHE A 12 -10.64 0.26 -17.25
N ASP A 13 -10.37 -0.37 -16.11
CA ASP A 13 -11.18 -1.48 -15.62
C ASP A 13 -11.28 -1.48 -14.09
N SER A 14 -12.49 -1.73 -13.58
CA SER A 14 -12.78 -1.72 -12.15
C SER A 14 -14.07 -2.45 -11.84
N ASN A 15 -14.10 -3.16 -10.72
CA ASN A 15 -15.33 -3.79 -10.17
C ASN A 15 -15.57 -3.43 -8.69
N LEU A 16 -15.03 -2.30 -8.25
CA LEU A 16 -15.23 -1.75 -6.91
C LEU A 16 -16.72 -1.57 -6.59
N SER A 17 -17.13 -1.97 -5.38
CA SER A 17 -18.48 -1.78 -4.88
C SER A 17 -18.46 -1.46 -3.38
N GLU A 18 -19.60 -1.02 -2.82
CA GLU A 18 -19.75 -0.78 -1.38
C GLU A 18 -19.49 -2.04 -0.51
N LYS A 19 -19.55 -3.24 -1.12
CA LYS A 19 -19.28 -4.51 -0.42
C LYS A 19 -17.81 -4.90 -0.46
N THR A 20 -16.97 -4.21 -1.23
CA THR A 20 -15.55 -4.51 -1.36
C THR A 20 -14.85 -4.23 -0.04
N ARG A 21 -14.12 -5.23 0.45
CA ARG A 21 -13.30 -5.19 1.68
C ARG A 21 -11.82 -5.29 1.39
N ILE A 22 -11.46 -5.88 0.25
CA ILE A 22 -10.08 -5.96 -0.25
C ILE A 22 -10.08 -5.40 -1.67
N LEU A 23 -9.26 -4.39 -1.91
CA LEU A 23 -9.13 -3.74 -3.21
C LEU A 23 -7.71 -3.91 -3.74
N PHE A 24 -7.57 -4.60 -4.87
CA PHE A 24 -6.32 -4.68 -5.61
C PHE A 24 -6.20 -3.48 -6.54
N VAL A 25 -5.09 -2.76 -6.47
CA VAL A 25 -4.83 -1.60 -7.33
C VAL A 25 -3.42 -1.67 -7.89
N THR A 26 -3.20 -1.06 -9.06
CA THR A 26 -1.84 -0.76 -9.51
C THR A 26 -1.29 0.46 -8.77
N GLU A 27 0.02 0.62 -8.78
CA GLU A 27 0.73 1.74 -8.14
C GLU A 27 0.26 3.08 -8.70
N GLY A 28 -0.01 3.15 -10.01
CA GLY A 28 -0.53 4.36 -10.66
C GLY A 28 -1.95 4.73 -10.20
N ILE A 29 -2.79 3.74 -9.86
CA ILE A 29 -4.12 3.99 -9.29
C ILE A 29 -4.00 4.42 -7.83
N LEU A 30 -3.10 3.79 -7.06
CA LEU A 30 -2.81 4.19 -5.68
C LEU A 30 -2.28 5.62 -5.59
N LEU A 31 -1.37 6.02 -6.48
CA LEU A 31 -0.86 7.41 -6.55
C LEU A 31 -1.98 8.42 -6.79
N ARG A 32 -2.92 8.12 -7.68
CA ARG A 32 -4.08 8.99 -7.93
C ARG A 32 -5.00 9.10 -6.72
N ARG A 33 -5.15 8.01 -5.97
CA ARG A 33 -5.90 8.02 -4.70
C ARG A 33 -5.19 8.88 -3.67
N LEU A 34 -3.88 8.76 -3.52
CA LEU A 34 -3.06 9.61 -2.64
C LEU A 34 -3.10 11.10 -3.03
N GLU A 35 -3.20 11.41 -4.32
CA GLU A 35 -3.37 12.80 -4.79
C GLU A 35 -4.72 13.39 -4.38
N SER A 36 -5.78 12.57 -4.41
CA SER A 36 -7.14 13.00 -4.08
C SER A 36 -7.42 12.98 -2.57
N ASP A 37 -6.85 12.00 -1.88
CA ASP A 37 -6.94 11.78 -0.44
C ASP A 37 -5.54 11.43 0.10
N PRO A 38 -4.77 12.45 0.53
CA PRO A 38 -3.43 12.27 1.05
C PRO A 38 -3.36 11.46 2.34
N GLU A 39 -4.47 11.26 3.05
CA GLU A 39 -4.52 10.47 4.28
C GLU A 39 -5.01 9.04 4.05
N VAL A 40 -5.34 8.67 2.80
CA VAL A 40 -5.88 7.36 2.42
C VAL A 40 -6.95 6.88 3.41
N SER A 41 -7.87 7.79 3.75
CA SER A 41 -8.91 7.65 4.77
C SER A 41 -9.84 6.47 4.56
N GLU A 42 -9.99 6.02 3.31
CA GLU A 42 -10.79 4.84 2.95
C GLU A 42 -10.16 3.49 3.35
N PHE A 43 -8.89 3.48 3.78
CA PHE A 43 -8.15 2.23 4.05
C PHE A 43 -7.59 2.19 5.47
N ASP A 44 -7.82 1.05 6.16
CA ASP A 44 -7.20 0.74 7.45
C ASP A 44 -5.83 0.07 7.30
N VAL A 45 -5.63 -0.66 6.19
CA VAL A 45 -4.43 -1.44 5.90
C VAL A 45 -4.07 -1.26 4.43
N ILE A 46 -2.80 -0.99 4.16
CA ILE A 46 -2.23 -1.00 2.81
C ILE A 46 -1.14 -2.06 2.76
N ILE A 47 -1.25 -2.95 1.78
CA ILE A 47 -0.24 -3.96 1.46
C ILE A 47 0.43 -3.54 0.16
N VAL A 48 1.75 -3.34 0.19
CA VAL A 48 2.54 -3.13 -1.03
C VAL A 48 3.25 -4.43 -1.34
N ASP A 49 2.85 -5.04 -2.46
CA ASP A 49 3.39 -6.31 -2.94
C ASP A 49 4.64 -6.08 -3.80
N GLU A 50 5.47 -7.11 -3.91
CA GLU A 50 6.69 -7.14 -4.71
C GLU A 50 7.62 -5.94 -4.55
N VAL A 51 7.77 -5.43 -3.32
CA VAL A 51 8.67 -4.30 -3.02
C VAL A 51 10.14 -4.57 -3.36
N HIS A 52 10.48 -5.83 -3.66
CA HIS A 52 11.79 -6.26 -4.10
C HIS A 52 12.14 -5.89 -5.55
N GLU A 53 11.15 -5.58 -6.40
CA GLU A 53 11.41 -5.16 -7.79
C GLU A 53 12.02 -3.75 -7.87
N ARG A 54 11.91 -2.96 -6.79
CA ARG A 54 12.60 -1.67 -6.58
C ARG A 54 12.58 -0.73 -7.79
N HIS A 55 11.39 -0.48 -8.32
CA HIS A 55 11.20 0.50 -9.37
C HIS A 55 10.74 1.85 -8.79
N LEU A 56 11.05 2.95 -9.49
CA LEU A 56 10.89 4.34 -9.02
C LEU A 56 9.51 4.63 -8.43
N VAL A 57 8.45 4.11 -9.08
CA VAL A 57 7.07 4.38 -8.68
C VAL A 57 6.75 3.74 -7.33
N VAL A 58 7.14 2.48 -7.10
CA VAL A 58 6.99 1.82 -5.80
C VAL A 58 7.77 2.57 -4.72
N ASP A 59 9.04 2.89 -4.95
CA ASP A 59 9.87 3.61 -3.95
C ASP A 59 9.25 4.98 -3.59
N PHE A 60 8.67 5.68 -4.57
CA PHE A 60 7.99 6.96 -4.33
C PHE A 60 6.69 6.81 -3.54
N VAL A 61 5.84 5.84 -3.92
CA VAL A 61 4.61 5.50 -3.18
C VAL A 61 4.93 5.13 -1.73
N LEU A 62 5.94 4.29 -1.53
CA LEU A 62 6.39 3.85 -0.22
C LEU A 62 6.86 5.02 0.66
N GLY A 63 7.58 5.98 0.08
CA GLY A 63 7.98 7.20 0.79
C GLY A 63 6.78 8.01 1.30
N ILE A 64 5.75 8.18 0.45
CA ILE A 64 4.52 8.89 0.83
C ILE A 64 3.77 8.10 1.91
N LEU A 65 3.53 6.81 1.70
CA LEU A 65 2.80 5.97 2.65
C LEU A 65 3.49 5.89 4.01
N ASN A 66 4.83 5.90 4.04
CA ASN A 66 5.58 5.97 5.29
C ASN A 66 5.35 7.28 6.04
N GLU A 67 5.37 8.42 5.34
CA GLU A 67 5.08 9.72 5.95
C GLU A 67 3.66 9.77 6.50
N VAL A 68 2.69 9.29 5.72
CA VAL A 68 1.29 9.22 6.13
C VAL A 68 1.14 8.34 7.37
N ALA A 69 1.64 7.11 7.34
CA ALA A 69 1.53 6.17 8.46
C ALA A 69 2.23 6.68 9.73
N ARG A 70 3.39 7.34 9.63
CA ARG A 70 4.14 7.81 10.81
C ARG A 70 3.58 9.10 11.40
N HIS A 71 3.06 10.01 10.57
CA HIS A 71 2.79 11.39 11.00
C HIS A 71 1.32 11.79 10.92
N ARG A 72 0.54 11.24 9.99
CA ARG A 72 -0.85 11.65 9.75
C ARG A 72 -1.87 10.61 10.23
N ARG A 73 -1.57 9.34 10.00
CA ARG A 73 -2.42 8.19 10.29
C ARG A 73 -1.65 7.10 11.04
N PRO A 74 -1.29 7.31 12.33
CA PRO A 74 -0.62 6.28 13.14
C PRO A 74 -1.41 4.97 13.29
N ASP A 75 -2.71 5.00 13.00
CA ASP A 75 -3.63 3.87 12.96
C ASP A 75 -3.55 3.05 11.65
N LEU A 76 -3.03 3.64 10.56
CA LEU A 76 -2.85 2.97 9.28
C LEU A 76 -1.77 1.89 9.37
N LYS A 77 -2.13 0.65 9.03
CA LYS A 77 -1.16 -0.44 8.97
C LYS A 77 -0.56 -0.55 7.57
N LEU A 78 0.75 -0.32 7.46
CA LEU A 78 1.50 -0.54 6.23
C LEU A 78 2.21 -1.90 6.29
N VAL A 79 1.94 -2.77 5.31
CA VAL A 79 2.56 -4.09 5.18
C VAL A 79 3.35 -4.14 3.88
N LEU A 80 4.61 -4.55 3.96
CA LEU A 80 5.49 -4.70 2.80
C LEU A 80 5.68 -6.19 2.52
N MET A 81 5.27 -6.65 1.34
CA MET A 81 5.41 -8.04 0.91
C MET A 81 6.53 -8.15 -0.14
N SER A 82 7.43 -9.09 0.06
CA SER A 82 8.62 -9.30 -0.77
C SER A 82 8.91 -10.78 -0.90
N ALA A 83 9.15 -11.26 -2.13
CA ALA A 83 9.66 -12.60 -2.37
C ALA A 83 11.13 -12.79 -1.95
N THR A 84 11.88 -11.70 -1.72
CA THR A 84 13.31 -11.75 -1.34
C THR A 84 13.55 -11.29 0.09
N LEU A 85 14.53 -11.92 0.74
CA LEU A 85 14.94 -11.62 2.10
C LEU A 85 15.91 -10.42 2.13
N GLN A 86 15.42 -9.22 1.82
CA GLN A 86 16.17 -7.96 2.00
C GLN A 86 15.76 -7.23 3.30
N LYS A 87 15.61 -7.98 4.39
CA LYS A 87 15.10 -7.48 5.69
C LYS A 87 15.87 -6.24 6.17
N ASP A 88 17.20 -6.28 6.12
CA ASP A 88 18.06 -5.18 6.60
C ASP A 88 17.88 -3.87 5.82
N LEU A 89 17.54 -3.95 4.54
CA LEU A 89 17.30 -2.77 3.71
C LEU A 89 16.03 -2.05 4.17
N PHE A 90 14.93 -2.81 4.34
CA PHE A 90 13.65 -2.27 4.77
C PHE A 90 13.68 -1.78 6.21
N ILE A 91 14.35 -2.52 7.11
CA ILE A 91 14.58 -2.09 8.51
C ILE A 91 15.24 -0.71 8.53
N ARG A 92 16.32 -0.51 7.75
CA ARG A 92 17.00 0.78 7.70
C ARG A 92 16.18 1.87 7.02
N TYR A 93 15.50 1.56 5.92
CA TYR A 93 14.75 2.56 5.14
C TYR A 93 13.55 3.09 5.92
N PHE A 94 12.82 2.20 6.61
CA PHE A 94 11.62 2.56 7.37
C PHE A 94 11.90 2.83 8.85
N ASP A 95 13.16 2.75 9.28
CA ASP A 95 13.58 2.94 10.68
C ASP A 95 12.76 2.03 11.62
N LEU A 96 12.61 0.76 11.20
CA LEU A 96 11.80 -0.23 11.90
C LEU A 96 12.62 -0.95 12.96
N PRO A 97 12.01 -1.37 14.07
CA PRO A 97 12.66 -2.27 15.00
C PRO A 97 12.82 -3.67 14.35
N PRO A 98 13.86 -4.47 14.70
CA PRO A 98 14.11 -5.76 14.08
C PRO A 98 12.93 -6.74 14.15
N GLU A 99 12.06 -6.62 15.15
CA GLU A 99 10.90 -7.50 15.34
C GLU A 99 9.71 -7.14 14.41
N ALA A 100 9.78 -6.01 13.70
CA ALA A 100 8.74 -5.62 12.73
C ALA A 100 8.74 -6.49 11.46
N VAL A 101 9.72 -7.39 11.31
CA VAL A 101 9.88 -8.24 10.13
C VAL A 101 9.59 -9.69 10.46
N VAL A 102 8.37 -10.11 10.13
CA VAL A 102 7.92 -11.51 10.23
C VAL A 102 8.46 -12.29 9.02
#